data_AF-A0A4S3PPH8-F1
#
_entry.id   AF-A0A4S3PPH8-F1
#
_cell.length_a   1.000
_cell.length_b   1.000
_cell.length_c   1.000
_cell.angle_alpha   90.00
_cell.angle_beta   90.00
_cell.angle_gamma   90.00
#
_symmetry.space_group_name_H-M   'P 1'
#
loop_
_entity.id
_entity.type
_entity.pdbx_description
1 polymer ?
#
loop_
_entity_poly.entity_id
_entity_poly.type
_entity_poly.pdbx_seq_one_letter_code
_entity_poly.pdbx_strand_id
1 'polypeptide(L)'
;MKKVILFDAFSFVGYGLCCRMIDKEIHVIGVDAPPKENSPEEDKMLRIGRNAFFEFIESAKAIGNENMFMQSDAVIYPWYNPMTSERNEKKGESLQSVLEYCNDTKTKLILISAHTFSRNTKHELEDELDDNWYAKIKMNNSLCEHQKVRTKNIEFLFTFIDFSNKELKEAINKKNDHEEWIFQNFYG
;
A
#
# COMPACT_ATOMS: atom_id res chain seq x y z
N MET A 1 -3.34 -4.54 20.32
CA MET A 1 -4.09 -3.93 19.21
C MET A 1 -3.18 -3.90 18.00
N LYS A 2 -3.63 -4.33 16.82
CA LYS A 2 -2.77 -4.32 15.63
C LYS A 2 -2.64 -2.91 15.07
N LYS A 3 -1.46 -2.54 14.60
CA LYS A 3 -1.12 -1.23 14.04
C LYS A 3 -0.44 -1.37 12.69
N VAL A 4 -0.92 -0.66 11.67
CA VAL A 4 -0.41 -0.72 10.30
C VAL A 4 -0.12 0.68 9.79
N ILE A 5 1.02 0.86 9.15
CA ILE A 5 1.34 2.07 8.37
C ILE A 5 0.94 1.79 6.92
N LEU A 6 0.20 2.69 6.29
CA LEU A 6 -0.26 2.54 4.91
C LEU A 6 0.07 3.79 4.10
N PHE A 7 0.98 3.64 3.13
CA PHE A 7 1.31 4.70 2.18
C PHE A 7 0.25 4.84 1.10
N ASP A 8 0.15 6.04 0.51
CA ASP A 8 -0.87 6.41 -0.48
C ASP A 8 -2.29 6.14 0.06
N ALA A 9 -2.56 6.50 1.31
CA ALA A 9 -3.78 6.18 2.04
C ALA A 9 -5.08 6.71 1.39
N PHE A 10 -5.03 7.75 0.57
CA PHE A 10 -6.18 8.32 -0.15
C PHE A 10 -6.21 7.91 -1.63
N SER A 11 -5.19 7.17 -2.09
CA SER A 11 -5.30 6.47 -3.37
C SER A 11 -6.46 5.48 -3.34
N PHE A 12 -6.91 5.08 -4.52
CA PHE A 12 -7.99 4.12 -4.66
C PHE A 12 -7.77 2.83 -3.84
N VAL A 13 -6.57 2.24 -3.96
CA VAL A 13 -6.18 1.02 -3.24
C VAL A 13 -5.99 1.28 -1.75
N GLY A 14 -5.27 2.36 -1.41
CA GLY A 14 -5.02 2.71 -0.01
C GLY A 14 -6.32 2.97 0.74
N TYR A 15 -7.23 3.74 0.17
CA TYR A 15 -8.48 4.09 0.83
C TYR A 15 -9.35 2.86 1.12
N GLY A 16 -9.49 1.95 0.16
CA GLY A 16 -10.20 0.70 0.37
C GLY A 16 -9.60 -0.16 1.48
N LEU A 17 -8.26 -0.22 1.55
CA LEU A 17 -7.54 -0.92 2.62
C LEU A 17 -7.71 -0.24 3.99
N CYS A 18 -7.68 1.10 4.05
CA CYS A 18 -7.97 1.87 5.26
C CYS A 18 -9.34 1.47 5.83
N CYS A 19 -10.39 1.60 5.03
CA CYS A 19 -11.76 1.27 5.45
C CYS A 19 -11.85 -0.16 6.01
N ARG A 20 -11.27 -1.13 5.29
CA ARG A 20 -11.34 -2.53 5.71
C ARG A 20 -10.57 -2.83 6.99
N MET A 21 -9.42 -2.19 7.19
CA MET A 21 -8.62 -2.35 8.40
C MET A 21 -9.31 -1.70 9.61
N ILE A 22 -9.89 -0.51 9.40
CA ILE A 22 -10.69 0.19 10.40
C ILE A 22 -11.90 -0.65 10.83
N ASP A 23 -12.63 -1.26 9.89
CA ASP A 23 -13.76 -2.16 10.19
C ASP A 23 -13.35 -3.40 11.01
N LYS A 24 -12.07 -3.75 10.98
CA LYS A 24 -11.48 -4.85 11.75
C LYS A 24 -10.77 -4.36 13.01
N GLU A 25 -10.97 -3.10 13.41
CA GLU A 25 -10.35 -2.48 14.58
C GLU A 25 -8.81 -2.54 14.55
N ILE A 26 -8.24 -2.51 13.33
CA ILE A 26 -6.80 -2.36 13.12
C ILE A 26 -6.52 -0.86 13.05
N HIS A 27 -5.59 -0.39 13.88
CA HIS A 27 -5.17 1.00 13.87
C HIS A 27 -4.33 1.27 12.62
N VAL A 28 -4.81 2.15 11.75
CA VAL A 28 -4.14 2.56 10.51
C VAL A 28 -3.53 3.94 10.69
N ILE A 29 -2.21 4.02 10.50
CA ILE A 29 -1.51 5.27 10.21
C ILE A 29 -1.50 5.44 8.68
N GLY A 30 -2.35 6.32 8.16
CA GLY A 30 -2.39 6.67 6.75
C GLY A 30 -1.34 7.73 6.42
N VAL A 31 -0.45 7.42 5.48
CA VAL A 31 0.57 8.35 4.97
C VAL A 31 0.19 8.77 3.55
N ASP A 32 -0.02 10.07 3.35
CA ASP A 32 -0.30 10.63 2.01
C ASP A 32 0.11 12.10 1.93
N ALA A 33 0.09 12.68 0.73
CA ALA A 33 0.17 14.13 0.58
C ALA A 33 -1.05 14.80 1.25
N PRO A 34 -0.90 16.03 1.77
CA PRO A 34 -2.05 16.79 2.26
C PRO A 34 -3.07 16.93 1.11
N PRO A 35 -4.34 16.57 1.33
CA PRO A 35 -5.35 16.69 0.29
C PRO A 35 -5.57 18.16 -0.07
N LYS A 36 -5.94 18.42 -1.32
CA LYS A 36 -6.32 19.77 -1.76
C LYS A 36 -7.76 20.05 -1.31
N GLU A 37 -8.07 21.30 -1.03
CA GLU A 37 -9.43 21.72 -0.71
C GLU A 37 -10.40 21.38 -1.85
N ASN A 38 -11.56 20.84 -1.51
CA ASN A 38 -12.61 20.33 -2.40
C ASN A 38 -12.13 19.22 -3.36
N SER A 39 -11.15 18.41 -2.96
CA SER A 39 -10.70 17.26 -3.74
C SER A 39 -11.29 15.94 -3.24
N PRO A 40 -11.39 14.90 -4.11
CA PRO A 40 -11.83 13.57 -3.68
C PRO A 40 -11.01 12.97 -2.53
N GLU A 41 -9.73 13.34 -2.42
CA GLU A 41 -8.86 12.95 -1.32
C GLU A 41 -9.25 13.61 0.01
N GLU A 42 -9.72 14.86 -0.02
CA GLU A 42 -10.25 15.54 1.18
C GLU A 42 -11.52 14.85 1.66
N ASP A 43 -12.44 14.53 0.74
CA ASP A 43 -13.67 13.80 1.08
C ASP A 43 -13.37 12.43 1.71
N LYS A 44 -12.39 11.71 1.15
CA LYS A 44 -11.89 10.44 1.71
C LYS A 44 -11.34 10.65 3.12
N MET A 45 -10.46 11.63 3.30
CA MET A 45 -9.88 11.98 4.60
C MET A 45 -10.96 12.31 5.63
N LEU A 46 -11.94 13.16 5.29
CA LEU A 46 -13.01 13.55 6.21
C LEU A 46 -13.89 12.36 6.60
N ARG A 47 -14.09 11.41 5.69
CA ARG A 47 -14.92 10.22 5.90
C ARG A 47 -14.30 9.22 6.88
N ILE A 48 -12.99 8.99 6.83
CA ILE A 48 -12.30 8.04 7.75
C ILE A 48 -11.59 8.72 8.92
N GLY A 49 -11.30 10.03 8.81
CA GLY A 49 -10.52 10.81 9.77
C GLY A 49 -11.16 10.98 11.14
N ARG A 50 -12.46 10.71 11.27
CA ARG A 50 -13.18 10.73 12.56
C ARG A 50 -13.13 9.38 13.28
N ASN A 51 -12.60 8.34 12.65
CA ASN A 51 -12.52 7.03 13.25
C ASN A 51 -11.31 6.93 14.19
N ALA A 52 -11.50 6.42 15.40
CA ALA A 52 -10.43 6.30 16.40
C ALA A 52 -9.31 5.32 15.99
N PHE A 53 -9.55 4.46 15.00
CA PHE A 53 -8.57 3.54 14.42
C PHE A 53 -7.85 4.14 13.20
N PHE A 54 -7.99 5.44 12.91
CA PHE A 54 -7.29 6.09 11.82
C PHE A 54 -6.55 7.34 12.27
N GLU A 55 -5.28 7.43 11.90
CA GLU A 55 -4.42 8.60 12.09
C GLU A 55 -3.85 9.00 10.73
N PHE A 56 -3.91 10.28 10.37
CA PHE A 56 -3.31 10.80 9.14
C PHE A 56 -1.97 11.47 9.42
N ILE A 57 -0.98 11.16 8.58
CA ILE A 57 0.35 11.76 8.60
C ILE A 57 0.70 12.22 7.18
N GLU A 58 1.15 13.46 7.06
CA GLU A 58 1.67 13.98 5.79
C GLU A 58 2.96 13.27 5.39
N SER A 59 3.08 12.85 4.14
CA SER A 59 4.23 12.11 3.60
C SER A 59 5.57 12.81 3.84
N ALA A 60 5.62 14.14 3.69
CA ALA A 60 6.82 14.93 3.95
C ALA A 60 7.28 14.86 5.42
N LYS A 61 6.36 14.70 6.37
CA LYS A 61 6.65 14.56 7.80
C LYS A 61 6.99 13.11 8.16
N ALA A 62 6.38 12.14 7.47
CA ALA A 62 6.61 10.72 7.68
C ALA A 62 8.05 10.29 7.35
N ILE A 63 8.60 10.79 6.23
CA ILE A 63 9.96 10.42 5.77
C ILE A 63 11.05 11.00 6.68
N GLY A 64 10.77 12.10 7.40
CA GLY A 64 11.76 12.80 8.24
C GLY A 64 11.72 12.47 9.73
N ASN A 65 10.84 11.56 10.20
CA ASN A 65 10.67 11.32 11.63
C ASN A 65 10.73 9.83 11.99
N GLU A 66 11.94 9.36 12.29
CA GLU A 66 12.23 7.98 12.72
C GLU A 66 11.43 7.56 13.96
N ASN A 67 11.02 8.51 14.82
CA ASN A 67 10.25 8.23 16.04
C ASN A 67 8.74 8.11 15.81
N MET A 68 8.21 8.53 14.66
CA MET A 68 6.76 8.48 14.39
C MET A 68 6.27 7.07 14.08
N PHE A 69 7.16 6.18 13.68
CA PHE A 69 6.86 4.80 13.37
C PHE A 69 7.13 3.84 14.54
N MET A 70 6.85 4.27 15.77
CA MET A 70 6.97 3.37 16.93
C MET A 70 6.01 2.17 16.77
N GLN A 71 6.65 0.99 16.66
CA GLN A 71 6.10 -0.37 16.75
C GLN A 71 4.79 -0.58 15.94
N SER A 72 4.90 -0.59 14.62
CA SER A 72 3.87 -1.11 13.71
C SER A 72 4.02 -2.62 13.50
N ASP A 73 2.91 -3.35 13.36
CA ASP A 73 2.93 -4.76 12.97
C ASP A 73 3.27 -4.96 11.49
N ALA A 74 2.90 -3.99 10.64
CA ALA A 74 3.19 -4.01 9.22
C ALA A 74 3.23 -2.60 8.60
N VAL A 75 3.97 -2.49 7.50
CA VAL A 75 3.92 -1.39 6.54
C VAL A 75 3.30 -1.92 5.25
N ILE A 76 2.34 -1.20 4.71
CA ILE A 76 1.77 -1.44 3.39
C ILE A 76 2.23 -0.31 2.46
N TYR A 77 2.89 -0.70 1.38
CA TYR A 77 3.46 0.22 0.41
C TYR A 77 2.91 -0.09 -0.99
N PRO A 78 1.87 0.63 -1.45
CA PRO A 78 1.52 0.64 -2.84
C PRO A 78 2.73 1.14 -3.62
N TRP A 79 3.21 0.41 -4.63
CA TRP A 79 4.42 0.77 -5.36
C TRP A 79 4.11 1.11 -6.81
N TYR A 80 3.74 0.12 -7.61
CA TYR A 80 3.78 0.25 -9.07
C TYR A 80 2.39 0.42 -9.69
N ASN A 81 2.26 1.43 -10.56
CA ASN A 81 1.13 1.61 -11.46
C ASN A 81 1.64 1.81 -12.90
N PRO A 82 1.23 0.96 -13.86
CA PRO A 82 1.77 0.98 -15.21
C PRO A 82 1.49 2.26 -16.01
N MET A 83 0.53 3.07 -15.56
CA MET A 83 0.12 4.31 -16.21
C MET A 83 0.97 5.53 -15.82
N THR A 84 1.89 5.42 -14.86
CA THR A 84 2.65 6.57 -14.32
C THR A 84 4.11 6.25 -13.97
N SER A 85 4.99 6.19 -14.98
CA SER A 85 6.42 5.85 -14.80
C SER A 85 7.17 6.80 -13.85
N GLU A 86 7.01 8.12 -14.01
CA GLU A 86 7.67 9.12 -13.14
C GLU A 86 7.26 8.97 -11.66
N ARG A 87 5.99 8.62 -11.41
CA ARG A 87 5.51 8.37 -10.04
C ARG A 87 6.10 7.08 -9.48
N ASN A 88 6.27 6.04 -10.29
CA ASN A 88 6.89 4.78 -9.86
C ASN A 88 8.36 4.98 -9.48
N GLU A 89 9.10 5.81 -10.22
CA GLU A 89 10.50 6.15 -9.91
C GLU A 89 10.64 6.85 -8.55
N LYS A 90 9.88 7.93 -8.31
CA LYS A 90 9.87 8.64 -7.01
C LYS A 90 9.48 7.72 -5.85
N LYS A 91 8.53 6.80 -6.09
CA LYS A 91 8.14 5.79 -5.10
C LYS A 91 9.22 4.73 -4.92
N GLY A 92 10.00 4.41 -5.94
CA GLY A 92 11.18 3.54 -5.83
C GLY A 92 12.26 4.14 -4.94
N GLU A 93 12.52 5.44 -5.06
CA GLU A 93 13.46 6.17 -4.18
C GLU A 93 12.99 6.14 -2.72
N SER A 94 11.71 6.45 -2.49
CA SER A 94 11.13 6.44 -1.13
C SER A 94 11.02 5.02 -0.54
N LEU A 95 10.87 4.00 -1.38
CA LEU A 95 10.79 2.60 -0.94
C LEU A 95 12.08 2.12 -0.29
N GLN A 96 13.24 2.67 -0.66
CA GLN A 96 14.51 2.33 -0.03
C GLN A 96 14.50 2.67 1.47
N SER A 97 14.06 3.88 1.83
CA SER A 97 13.92 4.30 3.23
C SER A 97 12.88 3.45 3.98
N VAL A 98 11.81 3.00 3.31
CA VAL A 98 10.82 2.09 3.90
C VAL A 98 11.42 0.70 4.16
N LEU A 99 12.24 0.18 3.26
CA LEU A 99 12.94 -1.10 3.44
C LEU A 99 13.92 -1.05 4.63
N GLU A 100 14.69 0.04 4.72
CA GLU A 100 15.62 0.28 5.84
C GLU A 100 14.86 0.37 7.16
N TYR A 101 13.81 1.19 7.21
CA TYR A 101 12.93 1.27 8.37
C TYR A 101 12.36 -0.10 8.79
N CYS A 102 11.83 -0.89 7.85
CA CYS A 102 11.27 -2.20 8.16
C CYS A 102 12.34 -3.19 8.64
N ASN A 103 13.54 -3.11 8.08
CA ASN A 103 14.69 -3.92 8.50
C ASN A 103 15.12 -3.60 9.94
N ASP A 104 15.21 -2.32 10.27
CA ASP A 104 15.70 -1.84 11.56
C ASP A 104 14.69 -2.11 12.67
N THR A 105 13.39 -1.95 12.36
CA THR A 105 12.30 -2.20 13.31
C THR A 105 11.80 -3.65 13.31
N LYS A 106 12.33 -4.52 12.43
CA LYS A 106 11.84 -5.88 12.21
C LYS A 106 10.35 -5.95 11.87
N THR A 107 9.85 -4.91 11.21
CA THR A 107 8.45 -4.76 10.79
C THR A 107 8.21 -5.49 9.47
N LYS A 108 7.03 -6.08 9.29
CA LYS A 108 6.63 -6.70 8.01
C LYS A 108 6.34 -5.65 6.96
N LEU A 109 6.77 -5.87 5.72
CA LEU A 109 6.43 -5.03 4.58
C LEU A 109 5.54 -5.77 3.60
N ILE A 110 4.53 -5.08 3.09
CA ILE A 110 3.60 -5.56 2.06
C ILE A 110 3.69 -4.60 0.88
N LEU A 111 4.31 -5.03 -0.21
CA LEU A 111 4.31 -4.30 -1.47
C LEU A 111 3.03 -4.61 -2.23
N ILE A 112 2.39 -3.59 -2.78
CA ILE A 112 1.17 -3.73 -3.58
C ILE A 112 1.34 -3.04 -4.91
N SER A 113 1.09 -3.75 -6.00
CA SER A 113 1.03 -3.17 -7.33
C SER A 113 -0.25 -3.61 -8.04
N ALA A 114 -0.78 -2.74 -8.89
CA ALA A 114 -2.08 -2.95 -9.53
C ALA A 114 -2.04 -2.63 -11.03
N HIS A 115 -2.73 -3.43 -11.84
CA HIS A 115 -2.91 -3.22 -13.27
C HIS A 115 -4.37 -3.27 -13.65
N THR A 116 -4.81 -2.29 -14.42
CA THR A 116 -6.16 -2.16 -14.97
C THR A 116 -6.21 -2.79 -16.38
N PHE A 117 -7.17 -3.67 -16.62
CA PHE A 117 -7.32 -4.36 -17.91
C PHE A 117 -7.99 -3.50 -19.01
N SER A 118 -8.63 -2.37 -18.69
CA SER A 118 -9.31 -1.48 -19.66
C SER A 118 -8.66 -0.07 -19.75
N ARG A 119 -8.53 0.45 -20.98
CA ARG A 119 -7.92 1.77 -21.30
C ARG A 119 -8.87 2.96 -21.20
N ASN A 120 -10.18 2.73 -21.22
CA ASN A 120 -11.15 3.76 -20.91
C ASN A 120 -11.42 3.61 -19.44
N THR A 121 -10.99 4.56 -18.60
CA THR A 121 -11.76 5.10 -17.44
C THR A 121 -10.93 5.82 -16.38
N LYS A 122 -10.92 7.15 -16.47
CA LYS A 122 -10.60 8.01 -15.31
C LYS A 122 -11.77 8.14 -14.32
N HIS A 123 -12.98 7.76 -14.73
CA HIS A 123 -14.21 7.95 -13.94
C HIS A 123 -14.84 6.65 -13.39
N GLU A 124 -14.47 5.47 -13.87
CA GLU A 124 -15.11 4.21 -13.43
C GLU A 124 -14.31 3.48 -12.33
N LEU A 125 -13.10 3.91 -11.95
CA LEU A 125 -12.35 3.26 -10.86
C LEU A 125 -13.16 3.19 -9.55
N GLU A 126 -14.01 4.17 -9.26
CA GLU A 126 -14.88 4.17 -8.07
C GLU A 126 -16.07 3.19 -8.17
N ASP A 127 -16.49 2.81 -9.38
CA ASP A 127 -17.59 1.87 -9.67
C ASP A 127 -17.10 0.44 -10.02
N GLU A 128 -15.79 0.23 -10.21
CA GLU A 128 -15.25 -0.95 -10.91
C GLU A 128 -14.81 -2.12 -10.03
N LEU A 129 -14.72 -1.92 -8.72
CA LEU A 129 -14.45 -2.99 -7.79
C LEU A 129 -15.77 -3.44 -7.17
N ASP A 130 -16.05 -4.74 -7.20
CA ASP A 130 -17.11 -5.25 -6.34
C ASP A 130 -16.80 -4.80 -4.91
N ASP A 131 -17.85 -4.41 -4.17
CA ASP A 131 -17.73 -3.86 -2.82
C ASP A 131 -16.94 -4.76 -1.86
N ASN A 132 -16.53 -5.96 -2.27
CA ASN A 132 -15.82 -6.95 -1.48
C ASN A 132 -14.48 -7.38 -2.09
N TRP A 133 -13.91 -6.64 -3.05
CA TRP A 133 -12.65 -7.04 -3.69
C TRP A 133 -11.53 -7.22 -2.65
N TYR A 134 -11.51 -6.35 -1.64
CA TYR A 134 -10.59 -6.40 -0.52
C TYR A 134 -10.83 -7.63 0.38
N ALA A 135 -12.05 -8.20 0.40
CA ALA A 135 -12.35 -9.45 1.10
C ALA A 135 -11.71 -10.66 0.43
N LYS A 136 -11.31 -10.54 -0.85
CA LYS A 136 -10.53 -11.57 -1.57
C LYS A 136 -9.06 -11.61 -1.10
N ILE A 137 -8.59 -10.58 -0.41
CA ILE A 137 -7.25 -10.53 0.19
C ILE A 137 -7.27 -11.34 1.49
N LYS A 138 -6.84 -12.61 1.41
CA LYS A 138 -6.65 -13.46 2.58
C LYS A 138 -5.31 -13.14 3.26
N MET A 139 -5.33 -12.26 4.26
CA MET A 139 -4.19 -11.91 5.12
C MET A 139 -3.66 -13.08 5.99
N ASN A 140 -4.23 -14.28 5.86
CA ASN A 140 -3.97 -15.43 6.72
C ASN A 140 -2.93 -16.40 6.12
N ASN A 141 -2.51 -16.19 4.88
CA ASN A 141 -1.55 -17.06 4.20
C ASN A 141 -0.12 -16.59 4.47
N SER A 142 0.79 -17.56 4.52
CA SER A 142 2.25 -17.42 4.66
C SER A 142 2.77 -16.14 4.01
N LEU A 143 3.43 -15.28 4.81
CA LEU A 143 4.05 -14.01 4.43
C LEU A 143 5.25 -14.14 3.47
N CYS A 144 5.34 -15.26 2.74
CA CYS A 144 6.55 -15.67 2.02
C CYS A 144 6.37 -15.72 0.49
N GLU A 145 5.17 -15.53 -0.03
CA GLU A 145 4.86 -15.69 -1.46
C GLU A 145 4.13 -14.47 -2.05
N HIS A 146 4.27 -14.30 -3.37
CA HIS A 146 3.44 -13.38 -4.12
C HIS A 146 1.98 -13.85 -4.09
N GLN A 147 1.07 -12.99 -3.65
CA GLN A 147 -0.36 -13.26 -3.73
C GLN A 147 -0.97 -12.43 -4.85
N LYS A 148 -1.53 -13.12 -5.84
CA LYS A 148 -2.30 -12.47 -6.91
C LYS A 148 -3.76 -12.41 -6.52
N VAL A 149 -4.36 -11.25 -6.65
CA VAL A 149 -5.80 -11.06 -6.46
C VAL A 149 -6.35 -10.44 -7.73
N ARG A 150 -7.24 -11.17 -8.40
CA ARG A 150 -7.90 -10.70 -9.61
C ARG A 150 -9.33 -10.32 -9.30
N THR A 151 -9.69 -9.13 -9.75
CA THR A 151 -11.06 -8.60 -9.75
C THR A 151 -11.56 -8.56 -11.19
N LYS A 152 -12.73 -7.96 -11.42
CA LYS A 152 -13.30 -7.86 -12.77
C LYS A 152 -12.36 -7.13 -13.73
N ASN A 153 -11.82 -5.99 -13.30
CA ASN A 153 -11.04 -5.09 -14.16
C ASN A 153 -9.63 -4.80 -13.64
N ILE A 154 -9.28 -5.26 -12.43
CA ILE A 154 -7.98 -4.99 -11.81
C ILE A 154 -7.32 -6.29 -11.36
N GLU A 155 -6.04 -6.43 -11.67
CA GLU A 155 -5.17 -7.44 -11.08
C GLU A 155 -4.19 -6.80 -10.10
N PHE A 156 -4.14 -7.36 -8.90
CA PHE A 156 -3.24 -6.96 -7.84
C PHE A 156 -2.14 -8.00 -7.66
N LEU A 157 -0.91 -7.53 -7.50
CA LEU A 157 0.22 -8.29 -6.97
C LEU A 157 0.53 -7.80 -5.56
N PHE A 158 0.42 -8.69 -4.58
CA PHE A 158 0.89 -8.48 -3.22
C PHE A 158 2.20 -9.24 -3.00
N THR A 159 3.22 -8.59 -2.48
CA THR A 159 4.48 -9.23 -2.05
C THR A 159 4.71 -8.99 -0.58
N PHE A 160 4.83 -10.08 0.18
CA PHE A 160 5.04 -10.04 1.62
C PHE A 160 6.53 -10.25 1.92
N ILE A 161 7.07 -9.38 2.76
CA ILE A 161 8.47 -9.40 3.18
C ILE A 161 8.49 -9.32 4.71
N ASP A 162 8.85 -10.43 5.35
CA ASP A 162 8.97 -10.53 6.80
C ASP A 162 10.42 -10.29 7.25
N PHE A 163 10.67 -9.13 7.85
CA PHE A 163 12.01 -8.75 8.35
C PHE A 163 12.35 -9.35 9.72
N SER A 164 11.44 -10.11 10.36
CA SER A 164 11.76 -10.82 11.60
C SER A 164 12.79 -11.94 11.39
N ASN A 165 12.87 -12.49 10.18
CA ASN A 165 13.73 -13.63 9.84
C ASN A 165 14.61 -13.39 8.60
N LYS A 166 14.63 -12.17 8.05
CA LYS A 166 15.32 -11.85 6.80
C LYS A 166 16.22 -10.63 6.96
N GLU A 167 17.35 -10.68 6.27
CA GLU A 167 18.25 -9.54 6.14
C GLU A 167 17.81 -8.62 4.98
N LEU A 168 18.21 -7.34 5.05
CA LEU A 168 17.92 -6.33 4.02
C LEU A 168 18.21 -6.80 2.59
N LYS A 169 19.29 -7.58 2.39
CA LYS A 169 19.65 -8.14 1.09
C LYS A 169 18.57 -9.05 0.50
N GLU A 170 17.96 -9.90 1.32
CA GLU A 170 16.87 -10.77 0.86
C GLU A 170 15.59 -9.99 0.55
N ALA A 171 15.32 -8.94 1.34
CA ALA A 171 14.21 -8.04 1.08
C ALA A 171 14.37 -7.29 -0.26
N ILE A 172 15.59 -6.83 -0.57
CA ILE A 172 15.93 -6.22 -1.87
C ILE A 172 15.70 -7.21 -3.01
N ASN A 173 16.13 -8.46 -2.85
CA ASN A 173 15.86 -9.49 -3.87
C ASN A 173 14.35 -9.68 -4.09
N LYS A 174 13.56 -9.77 -3.02
CA LYS A 174 12.09 -9.88 -3.14
C LYS A 174 11.42 -8.65 -3.77
N LYS A 175 11.94 -7.46 -3.49
CA LYS A 175 11.53 -6.23 -4.17
C LYS A 175 11.82 -6.33 -5.68
N ASN A 176 13.01 -6.78 -6.06
CA ASN A 176 13.38 -6.94 -7.47
C ASN A 176 12.54 -8.02 -8.17
N ASP A 177 12.27 -9.16 -7.51
CA ASP A 177 11.36 -10.20 -8.01
C ASP A 177 9.94 -9.65 -8.27
N HIS A 178 9.45 -8.77 -7.39
CA HIS A 178 8.16 -8.09 -7.55
C HIS A 178 8.17 -7.22 -8.80
N GLU A 179 9.21 -6.39 -8.95
CA GLU A 179 9.37 -5.49 -10.08
C GLU A 179 9.49 -6.24 -11.42
N GLU A 180 10.31 -7.29 -11.48
CA GLU A 180 10.44 -8.14 -12.66
C GLU A 180 9.10 -8.78 -13.04
N TRP A 181 8.34 -9.29 -12.05
CA TRP A 181 7.02 -9.85 -12.32
C TRP A 181 6.08 -8.82 -12.95
N ILE A 182 6.08 -7.59 -12.43
CA ILE A 182 5.29 -6.49 -12.97
C ILE A 182 5.69 -6.19 -14.42
N PHE A 183 6.99 -6.09 -14.71
CA PHE A 183 7.46 -5.87 -16.08
C PHE A 183 7.02 -6.98 -17.05
N GLN A 184 7.09 -8.24 -16.64
CA GLN A 184 6.70 -9.37 -17.49
C GLN A 184 5.20 -9.49 -17.73
N ASN A 185 4.35 -9.05 -16.78
CA ASN A 185 2.91 -9.35 -16.79
C ASN A 185 2.03 -8.12 -17.02
N PHE A 186 2.47 -6.91 -16.64
CA PHE A 186 1.69 -5.68 -16.82
C PHE A 186 2.07 -4.90 -18.08
N TYR A 187 3.26 -5.15 -18.64
CA TYR A 187 3.77 -4.51 -19.86
C TYR A 187 4.04 -5.47 -21.02
N GLY A 188 3.90 -6.78 -20.78
CA GLY A 188 4.03 -7.83 -21.78
C GLY A 188 2.82 -7.96 -22.69
#